data_AF-A0A2D6EYI5-F1
#
_entry.id   AF-A0A2D6EYI5-F1
#
_cell.length_a   1.000
_cell.length_b   1.000
_cell.length_c   1.000
_cell.angle_alpha   90.00
_cell.angle_beta   90.00
_cell.angle_gamma   90.00
#
_symmetry.space_group_name_H-M   'P 1'
#
loop_
_entity.id
_entity.type
_entity.pdbx_description
1 polymer ?
#
loop_
_entity_poly.entity_id
_entity_poly.type
_entity_poly.pdbx_seq_one_letter_code
_entity_poly.pdbx_strand_id
1 'polypeptide(L)'
;GVLQYFVRTQGCAVGCYFCDTKYTWRPQDAITKEADIVKRAEQSGAEWVCITGGEPLEQDLSQLVIMLKHRGFFVQIETSGMYYHSIVKKMDWVCCSPKMLYSKMDFKKEILEDTHEVKCVVTNEKDLKYYMDYFKDYDGVKTLQPVDSDIGKISEMILKYKLTDWNIMLQQHKVMKLR
;
A
#
# COMPACT_ATOMS: atom_id res chain seq x y z
N GLY A 1 10.76 7.81 3.86
CA GLY A 1 10.98 7.97 5.31
C GLY A 1 10.38 9.26 5.85
N VAL A 2 9.15 9.61 5.45
CA VAL A 2 8.38 10.69 6.09
C VAL A 2 7.83 10.14 7.41
N LEU A 3 7.75 10.96 8.46
CA LEU A 3 7.09 10.57 9.70
C LEU A 3 5.57 10.51 9.47
N GLN A 4 4.96 9.36 9.74
CA GLN A 4 3.53 9.14 9.51
C GLN A 4 2.91 8.37 10.66
N TYR A 5 1.67 8.70 11.00
CA TYR A 5 0.83 7.91 11.90
C TYR A 5 0.12 6.81 11.10
N PHE A 6 0.35 5.54 11.47
CA PHE A 6 -0.23 4.40 10.76
C PHE A 6 -1.58 3.98 11.36
N VAL A 7 -2.60 3.94 10.51
CA VAL A 7 -3.91 3.36 10.83
C VAL A 7 -4.00 2.01 10.13
N ARG A 8 -3.80 0.93 10.88
CA ARG A 8 -3.88 -0.44 10.36
C ARG A 8 -5.27 -1.02 10.59
N THR A 9 -6.06 -1.20 9.53
CA THR A 9 -7.39 -1.79 9.63
C THR A 9 -7.33 -3.33 9.72
N GLN A 10 -8.45 -3.96 10.04
CA GLN A 10 -8.60 -5.43 10.07
C GLN A 10 -9.54 -5.89 8.96
N GLY A 11 -9.52 -7.17 8.61
CA GLY A 11 -10.19 -7.70 7.42
C GLY A 11 -9.25 -7.71 6.22
N CYS A 12 -9.12 -8.87 5.58
CA CYS A 12 -8.49 -9.01 4.27
C CYS A 12 -8.89 -10.34 3.62
N ALA A 13 -9.66 -10.29 2.55
CA ALA A 13 -10.03 -11.42 1.71
C ALA A 13 -9.01 -11.70 0.59
N VAL A 14 -8.05 -10.79 0.36
CA VAL A 14 -7.09 -10.87 -0.76
C VAL A 14 -6.23 -12.14 -0.74
N GLY A 15 -5.82 -12.60 0.45
CA GLY A 15 -5.26 -13.94 0.64
C GLY A 15 -3.81 -14.18 0.15
N CYS A 16 -2.97 -13.15 0.08
CA CYS A 16 -1.58 -13.29 -0.40
C CYS A 16 -0.74 -14.24 0.46
N TYR A 17 -0.06 -15.22 -0.15
CA TYR A 17 0.71 -16.23 0.59
C TYR A 17 1.88 -15.66 1.40
N PHE A 18 2.52 -14.59 0.90
CA PHE A 18 3.67 -13.92 1.52
C PHE A 18 3.30 -12.77 2.47
N CYS A 19 2.02 -12.57 2.79
CA CYS A 19 1.58 -11.48 3.67
C CYS A 19 2.29 -11.54 5.03
N ASP A 20 2.94 -10.44 5.42
CA ASP A 20 3.62 -10.28 6.71
C ASP A 20 2.67 -9.85 7.84
N THR A 21 1.44 -9.46 7.51
CA THR A 21 0.40 -9.06 8.47
C THR A 21 -0.83 -9.97 8.46
N LYS A 22 -0.65 -11.30 8.35
CA LYS A 22 -1.78 -12.27 8.39
C LYS A 22 -2.67 -12.14 9.63
N TYR A 23 -2.13 -11.58 10.72
CA TYR A 23 -2.89 -11.29 11.94
C TYR A 23 -4.02 -10.28 11.73
N THR A 24 -4.03 -9.51 10.63
CA THR A 24 -5.11 -8.56 10.31
C THR A 24 -6.23 -9.18 9.47
N TRP A 25 -6.08 -10.39 8.94
CA TRP A 25 -7.04 -10.94 7.95
C TRP A 25 -8.43 -11.17 8.52
N ARG A 26 -8.53 -11.52 9.79
CA ARG A 26 -9.81 -11.74 10.47
C ARG A 26 -10.15 -10.51 11.31
N PRO A 27 -11.30 -9.88 11.08
CA PRO A 27 -11.82 -8.86 11.98
C PRO A 27 -11.95 -9.41 13.41
N GLN A 28 -11.67 -8.55 14.38
CA GLN A 28 -11.93 -8.74 15.80
C GLN A 28 -13.10 -7.83 16.21
N ASP A 29 -13.72 -8.12 17.36
CA ASP A 29 -14.90 -7.38 17.82
C ASP A 29 -14.59 -5.94 18.27
N ALA A 30 -13.31 -5.60 18.44
CA ALA A 30 -12.89 -4.28 18.90
C ALA A 30 -12.97 -3.23 17.79
N ILE A 31 -13.97 -2.36 17.85
CA ILE A 31 -14.13 -1.21 16.95
C ILE A 31 -13.54 0.04 17.63
N THR A 32 -12.59 0.69 16.97
CA THR A 32 -12.10 2.01 17.38
C THR A 32 -12.86 3.08 16.60
N LYS A 33 -13.43 4.06 17.29
CA LYS A 33 -14.15 5.17 16.63
C LYS A 33 -13.17 6.06 15.86
N GLU A 34 -13.60 6.58 14.73
CA GLU A 34 -12.82 7.47 13.86
C GLU A 34 -12.31 8.70 14.62
N ALA A 35 -13.15 9.26 15.51
CA ALA A 35 -12.77 10.38 16.37
C ALA A 35 -11.59 10.07 17.29
N ASP A 36 -11.50 8.85 17.82
CA ASP A 36 -10.38 8.42 18.66
C ASP A 36 -9.12 8.22 17.82
N ILE A 37 -9.25 7.72 16.58
CA ILE A 37 -8.15 7.60 15.63
C ILE A 37 -7.57 8.98 15.30
N VAL A 38 -8.42 9.94 14.93
CA VAL A 38 -8.01 11.32 14.61
C VAL A 38 -7.32 11.98 15.80
N LYS A 39 -7.89 11.85 17.02
CA LYS A 39 -7.27 12.39 18.23
C LYS A 39 -5.88 11.80 18.50
N ARG A 40 -5.70 10.49 18.31
CA ARG A 40 -4.38 9.85 18.46
C ARG A 40 -3.39 10.30 17.39
N ALA A 41 -3.85 10.51 16.16
CA ALA A 41 -3.03 11.07 15.10
C ALA A 41 -2.55 12.49 15.44
N GLU A 42 -3.43 13.36 15.96
CA GLU A 42 -3.05 14.72 16.41
C GLU A 42 -2.01 14.68 17.53
N GLN A 43 -2.17 13.75 18.48
CA GLN A 43 -1.23 13.56 19.60
C GLN A 43 0.13 12.99 19.18
N SER A 44 0.22 12.36 18.00
CA SER A 44 1.46 11.76 17.52
C SER A 44 2.48 12.79 17.02
N GLY A 45 2.03 14.01 16.69
CA GLY A 45 2.86 15.03 16.05
C GLY A 45 3.23 14.75 14.59
N ALA A 46 2.71 13.67 13.98
CA ALA A 46 2.87 13.41 12.55
C ALA A 46 1.93 14.32 11.73
N GLU A 47 2.40 14.80 10.59
CA GLU A 47 1.56 15.57 9.64
C GLU A 47 0.85 14.66 8.63
N TRP A 48 1.30 13.40 8.55
CA TRP A 48 0.82 12.41 7.61
C TRP A 48 0.10 11.28 8.34
N VAL A 49 -0.99 10.80 7.75
CA VAL A 49 -1.67 9.57 8.17
C VAL A 49 -1.67 8.58 7.03
N CYS A 50 -1.16 7.37 7.30
CA CYS A 50 -1.18 6.27 6.34
C CYS A 50 -2.23 5.24 6.77
N ILE A 51 -3.30 5.12 5.99
CA ILE A 51 -4.34 4.11 6.18
C ILE A 51 -3.92 2.86 5.39
N THR A 52 -3.76 1.73 6.08
CA THR A 52 -3.22 0.47 5.55
C THR A 52 -3.86 -0.73 6.24
N GLY A 53 -3.49 -1.95 5.83
CA GLY A 53 -3.79 -3.24 6.47
C GLY A 53 -5.27 -3.55 6.68
N GLY A 54 -5.67 -4.80 6.94
CA GLY A 54 -5.43 -5.84 5.96
C GLY A 54 -5.69 -5.29 4.56
N GLU A 55 -6.92 -5.27 4.08
CA GLU A 55 -7.30 -4.45 2.92
C GLU A 55 -8.17 -3.26 3.39
N PRO A 56 -7.63 -2.03 3.45
CA PRO A 56 -8.39 -0.90 3.98
C PRO A 56 -9.64 -0.56 3.17
N LEU A 57 -9.67 -0.86 1.86
CA LEU A 57 -10.83 -0.66 1.01
C LEU A 57 -11.90 -1.75 1.14
N GLU A 58 -11.76 -2.72 2.05
CA GLU A 58 -12.88 -3.57 2.49
C GLU A 58 -13.82 -2.83 3.46
N GLN A 59 -13.40 -1.67 3.97
CA GLN A 59 -14.15 -0.86 4.92
C GLN A 59 -14.60 0.47 4.32
N ASP A 60 -15.68 1.04 4.87
CA ASP A 60 -16.04 2.42 4.57
C ASP A 60 -15.13 3.38 5.34
N LEU A 61 -14.21 4.02 4.62
CA LEU A 61 -13.25 4.98 5.18
C LEU A 61 -13.75 6.43 5.13
N SER A 62 -14.97 6.68 4.62
CA SER A 62 -15.43 8.02 4.25
C SER A 62 -15.36 9.01 5.41
N GLN A 63 -15.86 8.62 6.58
CA GLN A 63 -15.87 9.49 7.75
C GLN A 63 -14.46 9.75 8.27
N LEU A 64 -13.62 8.72 8.39
CA LEU A 64 -12.24 8.86 8.85
C LEU A 64 -11.44 9.81 7.96
N VAL A 65 -11.50 9.62 6.64
CA VAL A 65 -10.78 10.44 5.67
C VAL A 65 -11.23 11.89 5.75
N ILE A 66 -12.55 12.16 5.79
CA ILE A 66 -13.07 13.53 5.91
C ILE A 66 -12.57 14.18 7.20
N MET A 67 -12.61 13.47 8.33
CA MET A 67 -12.16 14.00 9.61
C MET A 67 -10.66 14.31 9.60
N LEU A 68 -9.82 13.43 9.06
CA LEU A 68 -8.38 13.65 8.94
C LEU A 68 -8.07 14.86 8.05
N LYS A 69 -8.69 14.93 6.88
CA LYS A 69 -8.53 16.07 5.95
C LYS A 69 -8.95 17.39 6.60
N HIS A 70 -10.04 17.40 7.36
CA HIS A 70 -10.51 18.59 8.08
C HIS A 70 -9.58 19.04 9.21
N ARG A 71 -8.70 18.14 9.71
CA ARG A 71 -7.62 18.46 10.65
C ARG A 71 -6.30 18.84 9.97
N GLY A 72 -6.27 18.87 8.63
CA GLY A 72 -5.10 19.28 7.87
C GLY A 72 -4.05 18.18 7.68
N PHE A 73 -4.37 16.92 7.98
CA PHE A 73 -3.44 15.82 7.69
C PHE A 73 -3.30 15.60 6.18
N PHE A 74 -2.09 15.24 5.77
CA PHE A 74 -1.85 14.59 4.49
C PHE A 74 -2.27 13.12 4.61
N VAL A 75 -3.27 12.69 3.85
CA VAL A 75 -3.85 11.34 3.97
C VAL A 75 -3.37 10.45 2.83
N GLN A 76 -2.63 9.41 3.19
CA GLN A 76 -2.15 8.36 2.31
C GLN A 76 -2.97 7.07 2.53
N ILE A 77 -3.20 6.31 1.45
CA ILE A 77 -3.69 4.93 1.54
C ILE A 77 -2.71 3.93 0.89
N GLU A 78 -2.56 2.77 1.50
CA GLU A 78 -1.93 1.58 0.91
C GLU A 78 -2.96 0.47 0.70
N THR A 79 -3.23 0.08 -0.55
CA THR A 79 -4.27 -0.90 -0.91
C THR A 79 -3.73 -1.95 -1.89
N SER A 80 -4.38 -3.12 -1.98
CA SER A 80 -4.08 -4.15 -2.98
C SER A 80 -4.64 -3.86 -4.38
N GLY A 81 -5.60 -2.93 -4.49
CA GLY A 81 -6.36 -2.66 -5.71
C GLY A 81 -7.38 -3.73 -6.09
N MET A 82 -7.74 -4.64 -5.17
CA MET A 82 -8.84 -5.60 -5.37
C MET A 82 -10.23 -4.98 -5.12
N TYR A 83 -10.25 -3.79 -4.53
CA TYR A 83 -11.45 -3.00 -4.26
C TYR A 83 -11.24 -1.59 -4.80
N TYR A 84 -12.35 -0.93 -5.13
CA TYR A 84 -12.36 0.47 -5.51
C TYR A 84 -13.55 1.15 -4.84
N HIS A 85 -13.27 2.28 -4.19
CA HIS A 85 -14.28 3.18 -3.65
C HIS A 85 -13.90 4.61 -4.03
N SER A 86 -14.88 5.45 -4.36
CA SER A 86 -14.63 6.83 -4.79
C SER A 86 -13.97 7.71 -3.72
N ILE A 87 -13.94 7.26 -2.46
CA ILE A 87 -13.19 7.93 -1.37
C ILE A 87 -11.70 8.05 -1.68
N VAL A 88 -11.15 7.15 -2.50
CA VAL A 88 -9.74 7.17 -2.94
C VAL A 88 -9.40 8.50 -3.62
N LYS A 89 -10.36 9.15 -4.31
CA LYS A 89 -10.20 10.48 -4.93
C LYS A 89 -9.94 11.62 -3.95
N LYS A 90 -10.23 11.42 -2.66
CA LYS A 90 -10.00 12.41 -1.60
C LYS A 90 -8.67 12.22 -0.87
N MET A 91 -7.94 11.16 -1.19
CA MET A 91 -6.62 10.88 -0.63
C MET A 91 -5.58 11.77 -1.29
N ASP A 92 -4.59 12.21 -0.53
CA ASP A 92 -3.47 12.99 -1.05
C ASP A 92 -2.40 12.11 -1.69
N TRP A 93 -2.35 10.82 -1.31
CA TRP A 93 -1.50 9.83 -1.96
C TRP A 93 -2.14 8.45 -1.94
N VAL A 94 -2.14 7.79 -3.10
CA VAL A 94 -2.68 6.45 -3.27
C VAL A 94 -1.56 5.54 -3.74
N CYS A 95 -1.12 4.66 -2.85
CA CYS A 95 -0.16 3.62 -3.15
C CYS A 95 -0.92 2.31 -3.37
N CYS A 96 -1.08 1.90 -4.64
CA CYS A 96 -1.65 0.60 -4.99
C CYS A 96 -0.53 -0.43 -5.09
N SER A 97 -0.60 -1.50 -4.29
CA SER A 97 0.28 -2.65 -4.37
C SER A 97 -0.44 -3.85 -5.00
N PRO A 98 -0.53 -3.91 -6.33
CA PRO A 98 -1.40 -4.84 -7.04
C PRO A 98 -1.12 -6.30 -6.69
N LYS A 99 -2.14 -7.02 -6.21
CA LYS A 99 -2.02 -8.45 -5.82
C LYS A 99 -2.58 -9.43 -6.85
N MET A 100 -2.73 -9.00 -8.10
CA MET A 100 -3.34 -9.79 -9.19
C MET A 100 -2.61 -11.11 -9.50
N LEU A 101 -1.31 -11.20 -9.20
CA LEU A 101 -0.52 -12.43 -9.36
C LEU A 101 -0.66 -13.41 -8.19
N TYR A 102 -1.26 -12.97 -7.07
CA TYR A 102 -1.20 -13.68 -5.78
C TYR A 102 -2.57 -13.77 -5.08
N SER A 103 -3.62 -13.34 -5.76
CA SER A 103 -4.99 -13.39 -5.30
C SER A 103 -5.86 -14.03 -6.38
N LYS A 104 -6.97 -14.62 -5.96
CA LYS A 104 -8.03 -15.07 -6.88
C LYS A 104 -9.03 -13.96 -7.22
N MET A 105 -8.87 -12.79 -6.60
CA MET A 105 -9.73 -11.64 -6.81
C MET A 105 -9.32 -10.87 -8.06
N ASP A 106 -10.32 -10.26 -8.71
CA ASP A 106 -10.09 -9.42 -9.87
C ASP A 106 -9.54 -8.05 -9.46
N PHE A 107 -8.47 -7.63 -10.12
CA PHE A 107 -7.92 -6.30 -9.97
C PHE A 107 -8.86 -5.24 -10.57
N LYS A 108 -9.14 -4.20 -9.78
CA LYS A 108 -10.01 -3.08 -10.17
C LYS A 108 -9.20 -2.03 -10.91
N LYS A 109 -9.12 -2.17 -12.24
CA LYS A 109 -8.31 -1.29 -13.10
C LYS A 109 -8.67 0.19 -12.94
N GLU A 110 -9.92 0.50 -12.63
CA GLU A 110 -10.41 1.86 -12.36
C GLU A 110 -9.67 2.56 -11.22
N ILE A 111 -9.07 1.82 -10.26
CA ILE A 111 -8.26 2.45 -9.20
C ILE A 111 -7.01 3.12 -9.76
N LEU A 112 -6.52 2.69 -10.92
CA LEU A 112 -5.28 3.22 -11.50
C LEU A 112 -5.41 4.70 -11.90
N GLU A 113 -6.62 5.16 -12.22
CA GLU A 113 -6.89 6.57 -12.52
C GLU A 113 -6.61 7.48 -11.31
N ASP A 114 -6.83 6.96 -10.10
CA ASP A 114 -6.65 7.67 -8.84
C ASP A 114 -5.37 7.26 -8.09
N THR A 115 -4.61 6.30 -8.66
CA THR A 115 -3.36 5.80 -8.07
C THR A 115 -2.22 6.74 -8.41
N HIS A 116 -1.43 7.11 -7.39
CA HIS A 116 -0.23 7.93 -7.55
C HIS A 116 1.03 7.06 -7.70
N GLU A 117 1.05 5.92 -7.02
CA GLU A 117 2.15 4.96 -7.04
C GLU A 117 1.65 3.53 -7.18
N VAL A 118 2.20 2.79 -8.14
CA VAL A 118 2.11 1.33 -8.18
C VAL A 118 3.35 0.73 -7.53
N LYS A 119 3.16 0.09 -6.37
CA LYS A 119 4.22 -0.58 -5.61
C LYS A 119 4.13 -2.08 -5.78
N CYS A 120 4.79 -2.59 -6.81
CA CYS A 120 4.73 -3.99 -7.21
C CYS A 120 5.65 -4.85 -6.35
N VAL A 121 5.08 -5.79 -5.59
CA VAL A 121 5.86 -6.76 -4.82
C VAL A 121 6.35 -7.85 -5.77
N VAL A 122 7.66 -8.09 -5.80
CA VAL A 122 8.29 -9.06 -6.72
C VAL A 122 8.91 -10.19 -5.93
N THR A 123 8.52 -11.43 -6.22
CA THR A 123 9.08 -12.64 -5.59
C THR A 123 10.04 -13.39 -6.51
N ASN A 124 9.88 -13.22 -7.82
CA ASN A 124 10.67 -13.90 -8.85
C ASN A 124 10.70 -13.09 -10.16
N GLU A 125 11.51 -13.54 -11.12
CA GLU A 125 11.69 -12.88 -12.42
C GLU A 125 10.42 -12.80 -13.29
N LYS A 126 9.49 -13.76 -13.15
CA LYS A 126 8.23 -13.74 -13.91
C LYS A 126 7.32 -12.61 -13.42
N ASP A 127 7.26 -12.40 -12.11
CA ASP A 127 6.49 -11.30 -11.53
C ASP A 127 7.02 -9.95 -12.03
N LEU A 128 8.36 -9.78 -12.06
CA LEU A 128 9.00 -8.58 -12.59
C LEU A 128 8.56 -8.30 -14.04
N LYS A 129 8.73 -9.29 -14.94
CA LYS A 129 8.37 -9.14 -16.36
C LYS A 129 6.90 -8.81 -16.54
N TYR A 130 6.04 -9.45 -15.76
CA TYR A 130 4.61 -9.20 -15.78
C TYR A 130 4.30 -7.74 -15.43
N TYR A 131 4.83 -7.23 -14.32
CA TYR A 131 4.56 -5.85 -13.89
C TYR A 131 5.17 -4.81 -14.83
N MET A 132 6.35 -5.07 -15.39
CA MET A 132 6.96 -4.21 -16.40
C MET A 132 6.08 -4.07 -17.64
N ASP A 133 5.50 -5.16 -18.14
CA ASP A 133 4.61 -5.12 -19.31
C ASP A 133 3.25 -4.52 -18.96
N TYR A 134 2.66 -4.92 -17.82
CA TYR A 134 1.32 -4.48 -17.41
C TYR A 134 1.27 -2.96 -17.13
N PHE A 135 2.32 -2.40 -16.54
CA PHE A 135 2.41 -0.98 -16.17
C PHE A 135 3.35 -0.17 -17.08
N LYS A 136 3.65 -0.66 -18.29
CA LYS A 136 4.54 0.04 -19.22
C LYS A 136 4.04 1.45 -19.56
N ASP A 137 2.73 1.59 -19.73
CA ASP A 137 2.04 2.83 -20.10
C ASP A 137 1.43 3.54 -18.88
N TYR A 138 1.81 3.15 -17.67
CA TYR A 138 1.36 3.84 -16.45
C TYR A 138 2.25 5.06 -16.18
N ASP A 139 1.62 6.23 -16.15
CA ASP A 139 2.30 7.53 -16.01
C ASP A 139 2.67 7.88 -14.56
N GLY A 140 2.11 7.18 -13.57
CA GLY A 140 2.39 7.41 -12.15
C GLY A 140 3.73 6.82 -11.69
N VAL A 141 4.01 6.93 -10.40
CA VAL A 141 5.24 6.40 -9.81
C VAL A 141 5.21 4.88 -9.87
N LYS A 142 6.26 4.29 -10.44
CA LYS A 142 6.43 2.84 -10.55
C LYS A 142 7.51 2.39 -9.57
N THR A 143 7.15 1.56 -8.60
CA THR A 143 8.08 1.05 -7.58
C THR A 143 8.07 -0.47 -7.56
N LEU A 144 9.25 -1.09 -7.64
CA LEU A 144 9.45 -2.51 -7.37
C LEU A 144 9.87 -2.69 -5.91
N GLN A 145 9.19 -3.59 -5.22
CA GLN A 145 9.49 -3.99 -3.85
C GLN A 145 9.78 -5.50 -3.80
N PRO A 146 11.06 -5.89 -3.77
CA PRO A 146 11.45 -7.28 -3.57
C PRO A 146 10.94 -7.82 -2.22
N VAL A 147 10.46 -9.06 -2.18
CA VAL A 147 10.20 -9.78 -0.91
C VAL A 147 11.53 -10.06 -0.20
N ASP A 148 11.51 -10.10 1.13
CA ASP A 148 12.69 -9.99 1.99
C ASP A 148 13.95 -10.79 1.59
N SER A 149 15.06 -10.04 1.70
CA SER A 149 16.46 -10.39 1.96
C SER A 149 17.26 -11.18 0.92
N ASP A 150 17.42 -10.63 -0.28
CA ASP A 150 18.65 -10.84 -1.05
C ASP A 150 19.04 -9.59 -1.84
N ILE A 151 19.89 -8.74 -1.25
CA ILE A 151 20.44 -7.53 -1.91
C ILE A 151 21.14 -7.91 -3.23
N GLY A 152 21.71 -9.12 -3.32
CA GLY A 152 22.34 -9.64 -4.53
C GLY A 152 21.35 -9.78 -5.68
N LYS A 153 20.22 -10.47 -5.44
CA LYS A 153 19.16 -10.62 -6.45
C LYS A 153 18.60 -9.29 -6.92
N ILE A 154 18.45 -8.32 -6.02
CA ILE A 154 17.95 -6.98 -6.35
C ILE A 154 18.92 -6.25 -7.28
N SER A 155 20.22 -6.30 -6.96
CA SER A 155 21.28 -5.70 -7.77
C SER A 155 21.37 -6.35 -9.15
N GLU A 156 21.27 -7.68 -9.22
CA GLU A 156 21.23 -8.42 -10.48
C GLU A 156 20.02 -8.04 -11.33
N MET A 157 18.83 -7.91 -10.72
CA MET A 157 17.62 -7.50 -11.43
C MET A 157 17.74 -6.08 -12.02
N ILE A 158 18.33 -5.13 -11.29
CA ILE A 158 18.61 -3.78 -11.78
C ILE A 158 19.45 -3.82 -13.05
N LEU A 159 20.58 -4.52 -12.99
CA LEU A 159 21.55 -4.58 -14.08
C LEU A 159 20.99 -5.34 -15.28
N LYS A 160 20.31 -6.46 -15.04
CA LYS A 160 19.74 -7.32 -16.07
C LYS A 160 18.64 -6.63 -16.88
N TYR A 161 17.76 -5.88 -16.20
CA TYR A 161 16.57 -5.29 -16.83
C TYR A 161 16.70 -3.83 -17.19
N LYS A 162 17.79 -3.16 -16.77
CA LYS A 162 18.03 -1.73 -17.03
C LYS A 162 16.83 -0.88 -16.62
N LEU A 163 16.32 -1.15 -15.42
CA LEU A 163 15.16 -0.50 -14.82
C LEU A 163 15.46 0.99 -14.63
N THR A 164 15.05 1.82 -15.59
CA THR A 164 15.33 3.26 -15.63
C THR A 164 14.09 4.09 -15.30
N ASP A 165 12.90 3.51 -15.50
CA ASP A 165 11.59 4.07 -15.22
C ASP A 165 10.94 3.51 -13.95
N TRP A 166 11.67 2.68 -13.19
CA TRP A 166 11.20 2.09 -11.94
C TRP A 166 12.08 2.48 -10.76
N ASN A 167 11.46 2.89 -9.68
CA ASN A 167 12.08 2.95 -8.36
C ASN A 167 12.22 1.54 -7.78
N ILE A 168 13.22 1.35 -6.92
CA ILE A 168 13.40 0.11 -6.17
C ILE A 168 13.45 0.45 -4.70
N MET A 169 12.52 -0.14 -3.95
CA MET A 169 12.35 0.16 -2.53
C MET A 169 12.45 -1.11 -1.69
N LEU A 170 13.36 -1.09 -0.72
CA LEU A 170 13.42 -2.09 0.35
C LEU A 170 12.39 -1.76 1.43
N GLN A 171 11.96 -2.77 2.19
CA GLN A 171 11.15 -2.56 3.40
C GLN A 171 12.01 -1.92 4.51
N GLN A 172 12.15 -0.59 4.45
CA GLN A 172 13.05 0.19 5.32
C GLN A 172 12.82 -0.08 6.81
N HIS A 173 11.57 -0.24 7.26
CA HIS A 173 11.25 -0.53 8.65
C HIS A 173 11.82 -1.87 9.14
N LYS A 174 11.93 -2.88 8.26
CA LYS A 174 12.57 -4.16 8.59
C LYS A 174 14.09 -4.03 8.71
N VAL A 175 14.70 -3.31 7.76
CA VAL A 175 16.15 -3.02 7.77
C VAL A 175 16.55 -2.21 9.00
N MET A 176 15.77 -1.17 9.33
CA MET A 176 16.03 -0.26 10.45
C MET A 176 15.47 -0.78 11.79
N LYS A 177 14.73 -1.90 11.79
CA LYS A 177 14.06 -2.48 12.97
C LYS A 177 13.13 -1.48 13.68
N LEU A 178 12.45 -0.63 12.90
CA LEU A 178 11.44 0.30 13.40
C LEU A 178 10.09 -0.44 13.43
N ARG A 179 9.36 -0.31 14.53
CA ARG A 179 8.01 -0.85 14.70
C ARG A 179 7.01 0.28 14.85
#